data_AF-A0A3N9MY36-F1
#
_entry.id   AF-A0A3N9MY36-F1
#
_cell.length_a   1.000
_cell.length_b   1.000
_cell.length_c   1.000
_cell.angle_alpha   90.00
_cell.angle_beta   90.00
_cell.angle_gamma   90.00
#
_symmetry.space_group_name_H-M   'P 1'
#
loop_
_entity.id
_entity.type
_entity.pdbx_description
1 polymer ?
#
loop_
_entity_poly.entity_id
_entity_poly.type
_entity_poly.pdbx_seq_one_letter_code
_entity_poly.pdbx_strand_id
1 'polypeptide(L)'
;MNTLLDKIWRFFSSVKLTIFLLLVMGFAMGYGTFVETFLSNGAARIVVYRTWWFDSLIILLALNLIGCTLRRAPYRPHQIPWLLTHVSLLLIMGGTLITSRFGVQGQMVIVEGESEDIFSAEELDRHNLETVMGQQYR
;
A
#
# COMPACT_ATOMS: atom_id res chain seq x y z
N MET A 1 -23.28 -18.87 -21.17
CA MET A 1 -24.22 -18.86 -20.04
C MET A 1 -23.37 -18.68 -18.78
N ASN A 2 -23.32 -17.45 -18.23
CA ASN A 2 -22.88 -17.03 -16.88
C ASN A 2 -22.95 -15.49 -16.79
N THR A 3 -24.15 -14.94 -17.00
CA THR A 3 -24.39 -13.49 -17.20
C THR A 3 -23.97 -12.63 -16.02
N LEU A 4 -23.96 -13.16 -14.80
CA LEU A 4 -23.48 -12.43 -13.60
C LEU A 4 -21.97 -12.29 -13.58
N LEU A 5 -21.24 -13.36 -13.94
CA LEU A 5 -19.79 -13.35 -13.99
C LEU A 5 -19.31 -12.36 -15.06
N ASP A 6 -19.96 -12.34 -16.23
CA ASP A 6 -19.66 -11.39 -17.30
C ASP A 6 -19.96 -9.94 -16.90
N LYS A 7 -21.01 -9.72 -16.09
CA LYS A 7 -21.39 -8.38 -15.62
C LYS A 7 -20.42 -7.86 -14.56
N ILE A 8 -20.01 -8.72 -13.63
CA ILE A 8 -18.98 -8.44 -12.62
C ILE A 8 -17.63 -8.23 -13.32
N TRP A 9 -17.26 -9.08 -14.27
CA TRP A 9 -16.04 -8.94 -15.05
C TRP A 9 -16.02 -7.65 -15.87
N ARG A 10 -17.15 -7.24 -16.47
CA ARG A 10 -17.27 -5.93 -17.16
C ARG A 10 -17.19 -4.73 -16.21
N PHE A 11 -17.69 -4.88 -14.98
CA PHE A 11 -17.60 -3.85 -13.95
C PHE A 11 -16.15 -3.69 -13.45
N PHE A 12 -15.49 -4.80 -13.14
CA PHE A 12 -14.08 -4.84 -12.79
C PHE A 12 -13.17 -4.52 -13.98
N SER A 13 -13.57 -4.73 -15.23
CA SER A 13 -12.80 -4.36 -16.45
C SER A 13 -13.23 -2.98 -16.99
N SER A 14 -13.55 -2.04 -16.08
CA SER A 14 -13.95 -0.68 -16.42
C SER A 14 -12.84 0.32 -16.10
N VAL A 15 -12.36 1.01 -17.14
CA VAL A 15 -11.36 2.09 -17.01
C VAL A 15 -11.88 3.24 -16.14
N LYS A 16 -13.19 3.48 -16.12
CA LYS A 16 -13.82 4.51 -15.27
C LYS A 16 -13.64 4.18 -13.78
N LEU A 17 -13.73 2.88 -13.43
CA LEU A 17 -13.49 2.42 -12.07
C LEU A 17 -12.01 2.57 -11.69
N THR A 18 -11.09 2.27 -12.62
CA THR A 18 -9.65 2.46 -12.41
C THR A 18 -9.31 3.91 -12.04
N ILE A 19 -9.81 4.86 -12.83
CA ILE A 19 -9.56 6.30 -12.60
C ILE A 19 -10.14 6.73 -11.26
N PHE A 20 -11.36 6.29 -10.95
CA PHE A 20 -11.99 6.58 -9.66
C PHE A 20 -11.18 6.02 -8.49
N LEU A 21 -10.74 4.76 -8.57
CA LEU A 21 -9.91 4.12 -7.54
C LEU A 21 -8.56 4.81 -7.36
N LEU A 22 -7.91 5.21 -8.46
CA LEU A 22 -6.66 5.97 -8.41
C LEU A 22 -6.82 7.32 -7.73
N LEU A 23 -7.91 8.04 -7.99
CA LEU A 23 -8.19 9.32 -7.33
C LEU A 23 -8.43 9.12 -5.83
N VAL A 24 -9.27 8.14 -5.44
CA VAL A 24 -9.52 7.83 -4.04
C VAL A 24 -8.23 7.44 -3.33
N MET A 25 -7.39 6.61 -3.96
CA MET A 25 -6.08 6.24 -3.42
C MET A 25 -5.16 7.45 -3.27
N GLY A 26 -5.10 8.32 -4.27
CA GLY A 26 -4.31 9.55 -4.21
C GLY A 26 -4.76 10.50 -3.10
N PHE A 27 -6.08 10.66 -2.91
CA PHE A 27 -6.63 11.41 -1.78
C PHE A 27 -6.29 10.76 -0.43
N ALA A 28 -6.37 9.43 -0.33
CA ALA A 28 -6.01 8.69 0.87
C ALA A 28 -4.52 8.87 1.22
N MET A 29 -3.63 8.79 0.24
CA MET A 29 -2.20 9.03 0.44
C MET A 29 -1.92 10.48 0.85
N GLY A 30 -2.52 11.46 0.16
CA GLY A 30 -2.38 12.87 0.51
C GLY A 30 -2.88 13.17 1.92
N TYR A 31 -4.05 12.65 2.28
CA TYR A 31 -4.58 12.74 3.65
C TYR A 31 -3.63 12.09 4.67
N GLY A 32 -3.07 10.92 4.35
CA GLY A 32 -2.07 10.25 5.19
C GLY A 32 -0.84 11.11 5.47
N THR A 33 -0.30 11.79 4.46
CA THR A 33 0.84 12.72 4.60
C THR A 33 0.50 13.90 5.50
N PHE A 34 -0.70 14.48 5.37
CA PHE A 34 -1.13 15.54 6.28
C PHE A 34 -1.24 15.05 7.72
N VAL A 35 -1.84 13.87 7.94
CA VAL A 35 -1.95 13.27 9.28
C VAL A 35 -0.57 13.01 9.90
N GLU A 36 0.40 12.55 9.11
CA GLU A 36 1.80 12.37 9.53
C GLU A 36 2.47 13.67 9.97
N THR A 37 2.15 14.77 9.29
CA THR A 37 2.70 16.08 9.67
C THR A 37 2.16 16.58 11.02
N PHE A 38 0.95 16.15 11.42
CA PHE A 38 0.32 16.58 12.68
C PHE A 38 0.55 15.62 13.86
N LEU A 39 0.66 14.31 13.62
CA LEU A 39 0.96 13.30 14.63
C LEU A 39 2.37 12.75 14.40
N SER A 40 3.30 13.10 15.30
CA SER A 40 4.69 12.59 15.37
C SER A 40 4.90 11.22 14.68
N ASN A 41 5.87 11.20 13.75
CA ASN A 41 6.26 10.21 12.73
C ASN A 41 5.87 8.72 12.94
N GLY A 42 5.84 8.20 14.18
CA GLY A 42 5.52 6.80 14.45
C GLY A 42 4.02 6.45 14.42
N ALA A 43 3.13 7.38 14.83
CA ALA A 43 1.72 7.05 15.05
C ALA A 43 0.86 7.12 13.78
N ALA A 44 1.13 8.06 12.88
CA ALA A 44 0.33 8.30 11.68
C ALA A 44 0.40 7.14 10.66
N ARG A 45 1.56 6.49 10.57
CA ARG A 45 1.81 5.42 9.59
C ARG A 45 0.98 4.17 9.86
N ILE A 46 0.80 3.81 11.14
CA ILE A 46 -0.04 2.68 11.56
C ILE A 46 -1.52 2.94 11.24
N VAL A 47 -1.97 4.19 11.36
CA VAL A 47 -3.38 4.56 11.23
C VAL A 47 -3.87 4.51 9.77
N VAL A 48 -3.00 4.79 8.80
CA VAL A 48 -3.42 4.92 7.39
C VAL A 48 -2.92 3.77 6.51
N TYR A 49 -1.67 3.32 6.70
CA TYR A 49 -1.08 2.30 5.81
C TYR A 49 -1.28 0.88 6.31
N ARG A 50 -1.45 0.67 7.62
CA ARG A 50 -1.67 -0.65 8.23
C ARG A 50 -3.16 -0.90 8.52
N THR A 51 -4.04 -0.28 7.75
CA THR A 51 -5.49 -0.45 7.86
C THR A 51 -6.05 -1.29 6.73
N TRP A 52 -6.93 -2.22 7.09
CA TRP A 52 -7.60 -3.16 6.19
C TRP A 52 -8.33 -2.50 5.00
N TRP A 53 -8.80 -1.26 5.15
CA TRP A 53 -9.47 -0.53 4.06
C TRP A 53 -8.48 -0.09 2.97
N PHE A 54 -7.23 0.25 3.32
CA PHE A 54 -6.19 0.64 2.37
C PHE A 54 -5.71 -0.58 1.57
N ASP A 55 -5.44 -1.69 2.25
CA ASP A 55 -5.18 -3.00 1.62
C ASP A 55 -6.31 -3.39 0.64
N SER A 56 -7.57 -3.18 1.05
CA SER A 56 -8.73 -3.47 0.21
C SER A 56 -8.77 -2.62 -1.06
N LEU A 57 -8.40 -1.34 -0.98
CA LEU A 57 -8.30 -0.46 -2.15
C LEU A 57 -7.20 -0.93 -3.12
N ILE A 58 -6.04 -1.35 -2.60
CA ILE A 58 -4.95 -1.90 -3.42
C ILE A 58 -5.41 -3.15 -4.16
N ILE A 59 -6.01 -4.10 -3.44
CA ILE A 59 -6.51 -5.36 -4.02
C ILE A 59 -7.59 -5.08 -5.06
N LEU A 60 -8.53 -4.18 -4.77
CA LEU A 60 -9.61 -3.82 -5.69
C LEU A 60 -9.06 -3.19 -6.98
N LEU A 61 -8.08 -2.29 -6.86
CA LEU A 61 -7.40 -1.68 -7.99
C LEU A 61 -6.60 -2.71 -8.81
N ALA A 62 -5.89 -3.63 -8.15
CA ALA A 62 -5.14 -4.69 -8.81
C ALA A 62 -6.06 -5.63 -9.63
N LEU A 63 -7.17 -6.08 -9.05
CA LEU A 63 -8.17 -6.91 -9.75
C LEU A 63 -8.77 -6.19 -10.96
N ASN A 64 -9.05 -4.89 -10.81
CA ASN A 64 -9.54 -4.08 -11.91
C ASN A 64 -8.51 -3.96 -13.05
N LEU A 65 -7.22 -3.75 -12.73
CA LEU A 65 -6.14 -3.72 -13.71
C LEU A 65 -5.96 -5.05 -14.44
N ILE A 66 -6.03 -6.18 -13.72
CA ILE A 66 -5.96 -7.52 -14.31
C ILE A 66 -7.11 -7.72 -15.30
N GLY A 67 -8.34 -7.39 -14.91
CA GLY A 67 -9.52 -7.48 -15.77
C GLY A 67 -9.42 -6.58 -17.01
N CYS A 68 -8.83 -5.40 -16.89
CA CYS A 68 -8.61 -4.49 -18.01
C CYS A 68 -7.52 -5.00 -18.97
N THR A 69 -6.48 -5.62 -18.43
CA THR A 69 -5.35 -6.18 -19.19
C THR A 69 -5.77 -7.42 -19.97
N LEU A 70 -6.44 -8.38 -19.32
CA LEU A 70 -6.90 -9.64 -19.94
C LEU A 70 -7.90 -9.43 -21.08
N ARG A 71 -8.71 -8.37 -21.01
CA ARG A 71 -9.70 -8.04 -22.07
C ARG A 71 -9.04 -7.67 -23.41
N ARG A 72 -7.75 -7.32 -23.42
CA ARG A 72 -7.05 -6.81 -24.61
C ARG A 72 -6.14 -7.83 -25.31
N ALA A 73 -6.21 -9.11 -24.97
CA ALA A 73 -5.52 -10.17 -25.71
C ALA A 73 -6.14 -10.32 -27.12
N PRO A 74 -5.36 -10.55 -28.21
CA PRO A 74 -3.96 -10.99 -28.29
C PRO A 74 -2.93 -9.86 -28.43
N TYR A 75 -1.84 -9.95 -27.68
CA TYR A 75 -0.78 -8.94 -27.67
C TYR A 75 0.09 -9.01 -28.92
N ARG A 76 0.20 -7.89 -29.64
CA ARG A 76 1.18 -7.71 -30.73
C ARG A 76 2.49 -7.17 -30.14
N PRO A 77 3.67 -7.52 -30.68
CA PRO A 77 4.96 -7.07 -30.14
C PRO A 77 5.14 -5.54 -30.16
N HIS A 78 4.39 -4.82 -31.00
CA HIS A 78 4.40 -3.35 -31.03
C HIS A 78 3.66 -2.69 -29.84
N GLN A 79 2.97 -3.47 -29.01
CA GLN A 79 2.16 -3.00 -27.87
C GLN A 79 2.77 -3.38 -26.51
N ILE A 80 4.03 -3.83 -26.48
CA ILE A 80 4.75 -4.20 -25.26
C ILE A 80 4.79 -3.07 -24.21
N PRO A 81 5.02 -1.78 -24.58
CA PRO A 81 5.08 -0.72 -23.57
C PRO A 81 3.78 -0.60 -22.75
N TRP A 82 2.63 -0.75 -23.42
CA TRP A 82 1.34 -0.73 -22.73
C TRP A 82 1.20 -1.88 -21.75
N LEU A 83 1.61 -3.11 -22.12
CA LEU A 83 1.55 -4.27 -21.22
C LEU A 83 2.53 -4.11 -20.05
N LEU A 84 3.74 -3.61 -20.31
CA LEU A 84 4.78 -3.41 -19.30
C LEU A 84 4.30 -2.48 -18.18
N THR A 85 3.62 -1.38 -18.51
CA THR A 85 3.07 -0.44 -17.52
C THR A 85 2.03 -1.09 -16.60
N HIS A 86 1.21 -2.00 -17.12
CA HIS A 86 0.20 -2.68 -16.29
C HIS A 86 0.85 -3.72 -15.39
N VAL A 87 1.80 -4.49 -15.93
CA VAL A 87 2.55 -5.49 -15.18
C VAL A 87 3.39 -4.83 -14.08
N SER A 88 4.03 -3.68 -14.33
CA SER A 88 4.81 -2.97 -13.32
C SER A 88 3.93 -2.43 -12.19
N LEU A 89 2.75 -1.89 -12.51
CA LEU A 89 1.82 -1.41 -11.49
C LEU A 89 1.29 -2.57 -10.62
N LEU A 90 1.00 -3.72 -11.23
CA LEU A 90 0.63 -4.94 -10.50
C LEU A 90 1.77 -5.46 -9.62
N LEU A 91 3.01 -5.41 -10.10
CA LEU A 91 4.19 -5.80 -9.33
C LEU A 91 4.36 -4.90 -8.09
N ILE A 92 4.21 -3.58 -8.25
CA ILE A 92 4.33 -2.62 -7.14
C ILE A 92 3.21 -2.84 -6.10
N MET A 93 1.97 -3.01 -6.54
CA MET A 93 0.83 -3.32 -5.66
C MET A 93 1.03 -4.66 -4.93
N GLY A 94 1.53 -5.68 -5.62
CA GLY A 94 1.87 -6.96 -5.01
C GLY A 94 2.98 -6.83 -3.96
N GLY A 95 4.01 -6.05 -4.26
CA GLY A 95 5.10 -5.76 -3.30
C GLY A 95 4.60 -5.07 -2.04
N THR A 96 3.69 -4.08 -2.18
CA THR A 96 3.12 -3.37 -1.02
C THR A 96 2.33 -4.30 -0.10
N LEU A 97 1.57 -5.25 -0.65
CA LEU A 97 0.85 -6.24 0.16
C LEU A 97 1.81 -7.17 0.91
N ILE A 98 2.93 -7.56 0.30
CA ILE A 98 3.95 -8.40 0.96
C ILE A 98 4.61 -7.62 2.09
N THR A 99 5.07 -6.39 1.82
CA THR A 99 5.71 -5.52 2.83
C THR A 99 4.75 -5.15 3.96
N SER A 100 3.46 -4.99 3.68
CA SER A 100 2.44 -4.70 4.71
C SER A 100 2.29 -5.85 5.72
N ARG A 101 2.50 -7.10 5.32
CA ARG A 101 2.32 -8.28 6.18
C ARG A 101 3.60 -8.76 6.85
N PHE A 102 4.74 -8.61 6.19
CA PHE A 102 6.02 -9.17 6.64
C PHE A 102 7.11 -8.12 6.84
N GLY A 103 6.85 -6.86 6.53
CA GLY A 103 7.82 -5.78 6.66
C GLY A 103 7.98 -5.34 8.10
N VAL A 104 9.20 -5.51 8.64
CA VAL A 104 9.61 -4.89 9.90
C VAL A 104 10.08 -3.48 9.58
N GLN A 105 9.55 -2.51 10.32
CA GLN A 105 9.89 -1.11 10.16
C GLN A 105 10.65 -0.66 11.41
N GLY A 106 11.69 0.13 11.21
CA GLY A 106 12.54 0.64 12.27
C GLY A 106 13.29 1.88 11.83
N GLN A 107 13.76 2.64 12.79
CA GLN A 107 14.52 3.86 12.58
C GLN A 107 15.94 3.65 13.08
N MET A 108 16.90 4.15 12.31
CA MET A 108 18.30 4.20 12.70
C MET A 108 18.70 5.67 12.67
N VAL A 109 19.09 6.20 13.83
CA VAL A 109 19.65 7.55 13.93
C VAL A 109 21.15 7.38 13.91
N ILE A 110 21.82 7.91 12.88
CA ILE A 110 23.27 7.86 12.74
C ILE A 110 23.79 9.28 12.91
N VAL A 111 24.72 9.48 13.83
CA VAL A 111 25.42 10.76 14.04
C VAL A 111 26.64 10.82 13.14
N GLU A 112 26.94 11.99 12.57
CA GLU A 112 28.09 12.17 11.67
C GLU A 112 29.40 11.81 12.38
N GLY A 113 30.08 10.77 11.88
CA GLY A 113 31.34 10.27 12.44
C GLY A 113 31.23 9.03 13.34
N GLU A 114 30.00 8.61 13.70
CA GLU A 114 29.74 7.37 14.41
C GLU A 114 29.11 6.31 13.48
N SER A 115 29.42 5.03 13.76
CA SER A 115 28.78 3.88 13.12
C SER A 115 27.94 3.18 14.18
N GLU A 116 26.62 3.27 14.04
CA GLU A 116 25.67 2.63 14.92
C GLU A 116 25.11 1.37 14.24
N ASP A 117 25.37 0.20 14.80
CA ASP A 117 24.88 -1.09 14.29
C ASP A 117 23.50 -1.47 14.88
N ILE A 118 22.91 -0.60 15.69
CA ILE A 118 21.67 -0.88 16.42
C ILE A 118 20.47 -0.34 15.64
N PHE A 119 19.76 -1.24 14.97
CA PHE A 119 18.49 -0.96 14.31
C PHE A 119 17.34 -0.98 15.35
N SER A 120 16.73 0.17 15.62
CA SER A 120 15.57 0.25 16.52
C SER A 120 14.30 -0.11 15.74
N ALA A 121 13.88 -1.37 15.84
CA ALA A 121 12.59 -1.80 15.30
C ALA A 121 11.44 -1.17 16.10
N GLU A 122 10.48 -0.57 15.40
CA GLU A 122 9.32 0.14 15.98
C GLU A 122 8.44 -0.75 16.89
N GLU A 123 8.52 -2.07 16.70
CA GLU A 123 7.86 -3.08 17.55
C GLU A 123 8.43 -3.09 18.99
N LEU A 124 9.73 -2.84 19.16
CA LEU A 124 10.40 -2.85 20.45
C LEU A 124 10.09 -1.57 21.26
N ASP A 125 9.98 -0.44 20.57
CA ASP A 125 9.67 0.86 21.17
C ASP A 125 8.24 0.90 21.74
N ARG A 126 7.27 0.26 21.06
CA ARG A 126 5.89 0.20 21.56
C ARG A 126 5.75 -0.58 22.88
N HIS A 127 6.52 -1.65 23.05
CA HIS A 127 6.56 -2.43 24.30
C HIS A 127 7.24 -1.65 25.45
N ASN A 128 8.28 -0.86 25.12
CA ASN A 128 8.94 0.04 26.07
C ASN A 128 8.05 1.23 26.46
N LEU A 129 7.26 1.77 25.54
CA LEU A 129 6.33 2.87 25.83
C LEU A 129 5.18 2.42 26.73
N GLU A 130 4.61 1.22 26.54
CA GLU A 130 3.58 0.68 27.43
C GLU A 130 4.12 0.41 28.85
N THR A 131 5.36 -0.05 28.96
CA THR A 131 6.00 -0.29 30.27
C THR A 131 6.38 1.02 30.97
N VAL A 132 6.94 2.01 30.28
CA VAL A 132 7.28 3.33 30.85
C VAL A 132 6.02 4.12 31.24
N MET A 133 4.97 4.10 30.41
CA MET A 133 3.70 4.77 30.71
C MET A 133 2.92 4.06 31.84
N GLY A 134 3.05 2.73 31.95
CA GLY A 134 2.54 1.96 33.09
C GLY A 134 3.30 2.20 34.40
N GLN A 135 4.57 2.61 34.33
CA GLN A 135 5.39 2.94 35.50
C GLN A 135 5.15 4.38 36.00
N GLN A 136 4.78 5.31 35.12
CA GLN A 136 4.50 6.70 35.48
C GLN A 136 3.10 6.91 36.10
N TYR A 137 2.21 5.90 36.05
CA TYR A 137 0.85 5.94 36.64
C TYR A 137 0.70 5.09 37.91
N ARG A 138 1.80 4.81 38.63
CA ARG A 138 1.79 4.23 39.98
C ARG A 138 2.45 5.15 40.99
#